data_AF-A0A0F9CUT5-F1
#
_entry.id   AF-A0A0F9CUT5-F1
#
_cell.length_a   1.000
_cell.length_b   1.000
_cell.length_c   1.000
_cell.angle_alpha   90.00
_cell.angle_beta   90.00
_cell.angle_gamma   90.00
#
_symmetry.space_group_name_H-M   'P 1'
#
loop_
_entity.id
_entity.type
_entity.pdbx_description
1 polymer ?
#
loop_
_entity_poly.entity_id
_entity_poly.type
_entity_poly.pdbx_seq_one_letter_code
_entity_poly.pdbx_strand_id
1 'polypeptide(L)' 'MEALNKELKVMDSTAVSLAMDNDLPIVVFNVNKSDNIKQVARGEEIGTIMEAGKE' A
#
# COMPACT_ATOMS: atom_id res chain seq x y z
N MET A 1 4.07 -8.73 10.94
CA MET A 1 5.20 -7.83 10.67
C MET A 1 5.74 -8.05 9.25
N GLU A 2 5.01 -7.67 8.19
CA GLU A 2 5.52 -7.82 6.81
C GLU A 2 5.82 -6.50 6.09
N ALA A 3 5.23 -5.37 6.53
CA ALA A 3 5.51 -4.06 5.93
C ALA A 3 6.90 -3.50 6.29
N LEU A 4 7.42 -3.77 7.51
CA LEU A 4 8.72 -3.26 7.95
C LEU A 4 9.90 -4.04 7.34
N ASN A 5 9.72 -5.33 7.02
CA ASN A 5 10.79 -6.21 6.56
C ASN A 5 11.12 -6.08 5.07
N LYS A 6 10.29 -5.39 4.28
CA LYS A 6 10.55 -5.22 2.84
C LYS A 6 11.27 -3.93 2.47
N GLU A 7 11.66 -3.09 3.43
CA GLU A 7 12.41 -1.83 3.22
C GLU A 7 12.00 -1.08 1.94
N LEU A 8 10.72 -1.13 1.61
CA LEU A 8 10.18 -0.43 0.45
C LEU A 8 10.19 1.03 0.89
N LYS A 9 11.30 1.75 0.61
CA LYS A 9 11.53 3.20 0.80
C LYS A 9 10.56 4.07 -0.01
N VAL A 10 9.34 3.60 -0.18
CA VAL A 10 8.25 4.23 -0.91
C VAL A 10 7.59 5.28 -0.03
N MET A 11 7.66 5.13 1.30
CA MET A 11 7.02 6.02 2.28
C MET A 11 7.89 6.18 3.55
N ASP A 12 7.83 7.35 4.19
CA ASP A 12 8.51 7.61 5.47
C ASP A 12 8.02 6.66 6.56
N SER A 13 8.92 6.20 7.43
CA SER A 13 8.60 5.24 8.48
C SER A 13 7.45 5.70 9.38
N THR A 14 7.27 7.00 9.58
CA THR A 14 6.18 7.56 10.40
C THR A 14 4.81 7.33 9.75
N ALA A 15 4.71 7.51 8.43
CA ALA A 15 3.46 7.37 7.71
C ALA A 15 3.06 5.89 7.55
N VAL A 16 4.04 4.99 7.43
CA VAL A 16 3.80 3.54 7.47
C VAL A 16 3.28 3.12 8.84
N SER A 17 3.88 3.58 9.94
CA SER A 17 3.40 3.29 11.30
C SER A 17 1.98 3.82 11.53
N LEU A 18 1.68 5.05 11.11
CA LEU A 18 0.34 5.63 11.25
C LEU A 18 -0.73 4.81 10.49
N ALA A 19 -0.40 4.34 9.29
CA ALA A 19 -1.32 3.52 8.50
C ALA A 19 -1.52 2.13 9.12
N MET A 20 -0.45 1.50 9.63
CA MET A 20 -0.55 0.22 10.34
C MET A 20 -1.35 0.34 11.63
N ASP A 21 -1.14 1.40 12.43
CA ASP A 21 -1.86 1.63 13.70
C ASP A 21 -3.37 1.87 13.48
N ASN A 22 -3.76 2.36 12.30
CA ASN A 22 -5.15 2.62 11.93
C ASN A 22 -5.75 1.53 11.03
N ASP A 23 -5.07 0.39 10.86
CA ASP A 23 -5.50 -0.70 9.97
C ASP A 23 -5.83 -0.22 8.54
N LEU A 24 -5.14 0.81 8.06
CA LEU A 24 -5.39 1.40 6.75
C LEU A 24 -4.59 0.63 5.68
N PRO A 25 -5.25 0.04 4.67
CA PRO A 25 -4.55 -0.62 3.58
C PRO A 25 -3.84 0.42 2.71
N ILE A 26 -2.56 0.16 2.39
CA ILE A 26 -1.77 1.00 1.50
C ILE A 26 -1.61 0.30 0.16
N VAL A 27 -2.06 0.94 -0.93
CA VAL A 27 -1.90 0.43 -2.29
C VAL A 27 -0.85 1.26 -3.03
N VAL A 28 0.26 0.62 -3.40
CA VAL A 28 1.34 1.23 -4.19
C VAL A 28 1.22 0.78 -5.64
N PHE A 29 0.97 1.72 -6.55
CA PHE A 29 0.81 1.42 -7.98
C PHE A 29 1.51 2.47 -8.86
N ASN A 30 1.72 2.12 -10.13
CA ASN A 30 2.30 3.05 -11.10
C ASN A 30 1.22 3.96 -11.69
N VAL A 31 1.33 5.28 -11.45
CA VAL A 31 0.39 6.30 -11.94
C VAL A 31 0.51 6.59 -13.44
N ASN A 32 1.68 6.32 -14.05
CA ASN A 32 1.93 6.62 -15.46
C ASN A 32 1.30 5.61 -16.42
N LYS A 33 0.84 4.46 -15.91
CA LYS A 33 0.13 3.48 -16.72
C LYS A 33 -1.34 3.87 -16.79
N SER A 34 -1.82 4.08 -18.02
CA SER A 34 -3.23 4.38 -18.26
C SER A 34 -4.12 3.32 -17.64
N ASP A 35 -5.25 3.75 -17.07
CA ASP A 35 -6.28 2.91 -16.45
C ASP A 35 -5.97 2.37 -15.04
N ASN A 36 -4.70 2.42 -14.57
CA ASN A 36 -4.34 1.97 -13.23
C ASN A 36 -5.10 2.68 -12.10
N ILE A 37 -5.30 4.01 -12.17
CA ILE A 37 -6.05 4.74 -11.13
C ILE A 37 -7.49 4.20 -11.00
N LYS A 38 -8.10 3.88 -12.14
CA LYS A 38 -9.49 3.40 -12.19
C LYS A 38 -9.61 1.97 -11.69
N GLN A 39 -8.65 1.12 -12.04
CA GLN A 39 -8.55 -0.26 -11.55
C GLN A 39 -8.28 -0.30 -10.03
N VAL A 40 -7.40 0.55 -9.49
CA VAL A 40 -7.14 0.64 -8.03
C VAL A 40 -8.40 1.10 -7.30
N ALA A 41 -9.09 2.11 -7.82
CA ALA A 41 -10.34 2.59 -7.23
C ALA A 41 -11.46 1.54 -7.27
N ARG A 42 -11.36 0.53 -8.15
CA ARG A 42 -12.28 -0.62 -8.22
C ARG A 42 -11.86 -1.77 -7.31
N GLY A 43 -10.70 -1.68 -6.64
CA GLY A 43 -10.16 -2.74 -5.81
C GLY A 43 -9.48 -3.86 -6.58
N GLU A 44 -9.06 -3.62 -7.83
CA GLU A 44 -8.27 -4.61 -8.56
C GLU A 44 -6.85 -4.71 -7.98
N GLU A 45 -6.31 -5.93 -7.92
CA GLU A 45 -4.94 -6.23 -7.47
C GLU A 45 -3.91 -5.77 -8.51
N ILE A 46 -3.70 -4.46 -8.59
CA ILE A 46 -2.65 -3.86 -9.42
C ILE A 46 -1.63 -3.11 -8.57
N GLY A 47 -0.37 -3.51 -8.72
CA GLY A 47 0.75 -2.99 -7.94
C GLY A 47 1.02 -3.85 -6.71
N THR A 48 1.42 -3.21 -5.62
CA THR A 48 1.69 -3.85 -4.33
C THR A 48 0.68 -3.36 -3.31
N ILE A 49 -0.13 -4.27 -2.80
CA ILE A 49 -1.03 -4.01 -1.68
C ILE A 49 -0.29 -4.37 -0.41
N MET A 50 -0.15 -3.39 0.48
CA MET A 50 0.28 -3.62 1.86
C MET A 50 -0.97 -3.65 2.72
N GLU A 51 -1.35 -4.87 3.10
CA GLU A 51 -2.39 -5.09 4.08
C GLU A 51 -1.79 -4.85 5.47
N ALA A 52 -2.40 -3.94 6.24
CA ALA A 52 -2.20 -3.91 7.67
C ALA A 52 -2.87 -5.18 8.21
N GLY A 53 -2.08 -6.24 8.33
CA GLY A 53 -2.57 -7.55 8.72
C GLY A 53 -3.26 -7.50 10.07
N LYS A 54 -4.58 -7.71 10.06
CA LYS A 54 -5.29 -8.26 11.20
C LYS A 54 -4.98 -9.75 11.23
N GLU A 55 -4.49 -10.23 12.37
CA GLU A 55 -4.38 -11.65 12.70
C GLU A 55 -5.74 -12.36 12.55
#